data_AF-A0A3B0AL61-F1
#
_entry.id   AF-A0A3B0AL61-F1
#
_cell.length_a   1.000
_cell.length_b   1.000
_cell.length_c   1.000
_cell.angle_alpha   90.00
_cell.angle_beta   90.00
_cell.angle_gamma   90.00
#
_symmetry.space_group_name_H-M   'P 1'
#
loop_
_entity.id
_entity.type
_entity.pdbx_description
1 polymer ?
#
loop_
_entity_poly.entity_id
_entity_poly.type
_entity_poly.pdbx_seq_one_letter_code
_entity_poly.pdbx_strand_id
1 'polypeptide(L)'
;MPEPLRRAVHQLVSEAVMSCQEVLRYSEPDQARAWKRMTLYRATDTADTMNMASMLIAAYCQRTGMPLGTLDSYLQTRQQRTRAAGPRESDRQELAGMLGDPAPGAEDREGRLGYAWGQQHARGALKPEDDPQQLFTEACLHGLRAKLCDDVDALDGYLPPAMAAMARKVADALEVPQPAPA
;
A
#
# COMPACT_ATOMS: atom_id res chain seq x y z
N MET A 1 11.13 -21.24 -7.87
CA MET A 1 9.88 -20.94 -8.60
C MET A 1 10.12 -21.11 -10.10
N PRO A 2 9.29 -21.87 -10.85
CA PRO A 2 9.45 -22.01 -12.30
C PRO A 2 9.29 -20.67 -13.01
N GLU A 3 9.92 -20.54 -14.18
CA GLU A 3 9.95 -19.28 -14.92
C GLU A 3 8.56 -18.71 -15.25
N PRO A 4 7.58 -19.49 -15.77
CA PRO A 4 6.26 -18.93 -16.07
C PRO A 4 5.56 -18.36 -14.83
N LEU A 5 5.64 -19.06 -13.69
CA LEU A 5 5.09 -18.60 -12.42
C LEU A 5 5.83 -17.33 -11.94
N ARG A 6 7.16 -17.32 -12.04
CA ARG A 6 7.96 -16.15 -11.65
C ARG A 6 7.59 -14.91 -12.44
N ARG A 7 7.45 -15.03 -13.77
CA ARG A 7 7.03 -13.91 -14.62
C ARG A 7 5.62 -13.43 -14.29
N ALA A 8 4.67 -14.34 -14.06
CA ALA A 8 3.31 -13.99 -13.65
C ALA A 8 3.29 -13.26 -12.30
N VAL A 9 4.05 -13.74 -11.31
CA VAL A 9 4.18 -13.08 -10.00
C VAL A 9 4.80 -11.68 -10.16
N HIS A 10 5.85 -11.53 -10.97
CA HIS A 10 6.45 -10.21 -11.22
C HIS A 10 5.44 -9.22 -11.83
N GLN A 11 4.63 -9.67 -12.78
CA GLN A 11 3.59 -8.85 -13.40
C GLN A 11 2.52 -8.42 -12.38
N LEU A 12 1.98 -9.37 -11.61
CA LEU A 12 0.96 -9.07 -10.59
C LEU A 12 1.50 -8.14 -9.50
N VAL A 13 2.73 -8.36 -9.03
CA VAL A 13 3.36 -7.47 -8.05
C VAL A 13 3.55 -6.07 -8.62
N SER A 14 3.97 -5.95 -9.88
CA SER A 14 4.13 -4.64 -10.53
C SER A 14 2.79 -3.91 -10.64
N GLU A 15 1.71 -4.61 -11.02
CA GLU A 15 0.36 -4.07 -11.08
C GLU A 15 -0.16 -3.63 -9.70
N ALA A 16 0.09 -4.45 -8.67
CA ALA A 16 -0.26 -4.11 -7.29
C ALA A 16 0.48 -2.84 -6.81
N VAL A 17 1.77 -2.70 -7.14
CA VAL A 17 2.57 -1.51 -6.83
C VAL A 17 2.02 -0.28 -7.55
N MET A 18 1.64 -0.39 -8.84
CA MET A 18 1.00 0.72 -9.57
C MET A 18 -0.32 1.14 -8.90
N SER A 19 -1.14 0.19 -8.45
CA SER A 19 -2.37 0.49 -7.72
C SER A 19 -2.07 1.14 -6.35
N CYS A 20 -1.01 0.73 -5.64
CA CYS A 20 -0.56 1.42 -4.43
C CYS A 20 -0.16 2.88 -4.70
N GLN A 21 0.52 3.16 -5.82
CA GLN A 21 0.84 4.55 -6.21
C GLN A 21 -0.43 5.39 -6.36
N GLU A 22 -1.50 4.81 -6.90
CA GLU A 22 -2.78 5.50 -7.03
C GLU A 22 -3.44 5.74 -5.67
N VAL A 23 -3.35 4.77 -4.74
CA VAL A 23 -3.85 4.96 -3.36
C VAL A 23 -3.17 6.17 -2.72
N LEU A 24 -1.83 6.24 -2.77
CA LEU A 24 -1.07 7.38 -2.27
C LEU A 24 -1.52 8.68 -2.94
N ARG A 25 -1.58 8.71 -4.28
CA ARG A 25 -1.99 9.90 -5.02
C ARG A 25 -3.39 10.39 -4.65
N TYR A 26 -4.35 9.47 -4.54
CA TYR A 26 -5.74 9.82 -4.26
C TYR A 26 -5.99 10.13 -2.78
N SER A 27 -5.09 9.77 -1.87
CA SER A 27 -5.15 10.22 -0.47
C SER A 27 -4.67 11.66 -0.26
N GLU A 28 -4.07 12.29 -1.27
CA GLU A 28 -3.55 13.65 -1.16
C GLU A 28 -4.66 14.71 -1.04
N PRO A 29 -4.38 15.86 -0.38
CA PRO A 29 -5.40 16.87 -0.08
C PRO A 29 -6.12 17.45 -1.30
N ASP A 30 -5.43 17.55 -2.45
CA ASP A 30 -5.99 18.08 -3.69
C ASP A 30 -7.02 17.13 -4.34
N GLN A 31 -7.09 15.87 -3.90
CA GLN A 31 -8.03 14.85 -4.38
C GLN A 31 -9.30 14.73 -3.52
N ALA A 32 -9.62 15.76 -2.72
CA ALA A 32 -10.71 15.77 -1.75
C ALA A 32 -12.09 15.27 -2.26
N ARG A 33 -12.38 15.42 -3.56
CA ARG A 33 -13.65 14.96 -4.15
C ARG A 33 -13.67 13.48 -4.54
N ALA A 34 -12.50 12.91 -4.87
CA ALA A 34 -12.39 11.57 -5.43
C ALA A 34 -11.81 10.54 -4.46
N TRP A 35 -11.12 10.99 -3.40
CA TRP A 35 -10.31 10.14 -2.53
C TRP A 35 -11.08 8.92 -2.05
N LYS A 36 -12.27 9.08 -1.44
CA LYS A 36 -13.04 7.95 -0.87
C LYS A 36 -13.26 6.82 -1.87
N ARG A 37 -13.72 7.18 -3.08
CA ARG A 37 -14.05 6.21 -4.12
C ARG A 37 -12.78 5.59 -4.68
N MET A 38 -11.81 6.43 -5.03
CA MET A 38 -10.61 5.99 -5.74
C MET A 38 -9.63 5.24 -4.83
N THR A 39 -9.40 5.70 -3.60
CA THR A 39 -8.54 4.97 -2.65
C THR A 39 -9.14 3.62 -2.28
N LEU A 40 -10.47 3.53 -2.10
CA LEU A 40 -11.13 2.23 -1.87
C LEU A 40 -10.98 1.30 -3.06
N TYR A 41 -11.30 1.74 -4.28
CA TYR A 41 -11.14 0.89 -5.47
C TYR A 41 -9.71 0.41 -5.65
N ARG A 42 -8.73 1.32 -5.54
CA ARG A 42 -7.32 0.97 -5.77
C ARG A 42 -6.72 0.12 -4.66
N ALA A 43 -7.07 0.37 -3.40
CA ALA A 43 -6.65 -0.49 -2.30
C ALA A 43 -7.26 -1.90 -2.44
N THR A 44 -8.51 -2.00 -2.90
CA THR A 44 -9.13 -3.31 -3.14
C THR A 44 -8.52 -4.04 -4.34
N ASP A 45 -8.23 -3.33 -5.42
CA ASP A 45 -7.54 -3.89 -6.59
C ASP A 45 -6.17 -4.45 -6.18
N THR A 46 -5.36 -3.66 -5.46
CA THR A 46 -4.06 -4.10 -4.93
C THR A 46 -4.20 -5.39 -4.11
N ALA A 47 -5.15 -5.43 -3.17
CA ALA A 47 -5.33 -6.58 -2.30
C ALA A 47 -5.73 -7.84 -3.11
N ASP A 48 -6.57 -7.70 -4.13
CA ASP A 48 -6.97 -8.82 -4.98
C ASP A 48 -5.84 -9.31 -5.87
N THR A 49 -5.07 -8.40 -6.46
CA THR A 49 -3.91 -8.74 -7.30
C THR A 49 -2.83 -9.46 -6.49
N MET A 50 -2.55 -9.00 -5.26
CA MET A 50 -1.63 -9.71 -4.36
C MET A 50 -2.19 -11.05 -3.88
N ASN A 51 -3.49 -11.15 -3.64
CA ASN A 51 -4.14 -12.43 -3.34
C ASN A 51 -4.02 -13.42 -4.51
N MET A 52 -4.22 -12.96 -5.76
CA MET A 52 -4.00 -13.79 -6.95
C MET A 52 -2.56 -14.32 -7.02
N ALA A 53 -1.56 -13.45 -6.77
CA ALA A 53 -0.16 -13.87 -6.75
C ALA A 53 0.10 -14.95 -5.67
N SER A 54 -0.40 -14.72 -4.46
CA SER A 54 -0.30 -15.69 -3.35
C SER A 54 -0.96 -17.03 -3.69
N MET A 55 -2.15 -17.01 -4.30
CA MET A 55 -2.88 -18.21 -4.69
C MET A 55 -2.19 -18.99 -5.82
N LEU A 56 -1.56 -18.32 -6.79
CA LEU A 56 -0.75 -18.99 -7.82
C LEU A 56 0.48 -19.68 -7.23
N ILE A 57 1.16 -19.02 -6.29
CA ILE A 57 2.30 -19.60 -5.57
C ILE A 57 1.84 -20.79 -4.74
N ALA A 58 0.76 -20.65 -3.98
CA ALA A 58 0.20 -21.73 -3.16
C ALA A 58 -0.22 -22.94 -4.00
N ALA A 59 -0.91 -22.72 -5.13
CA ALA A 59 -1.32 -23.78 -6.05
C ALA A 59 -0.11 -24.53 -6.61
N TYR A 60 0.97 -23.81 -6.95
CA TYR A 60 2.21 -24.45 -7.38
C TYR A 60 2.85 -25.28 -6.24
N CYS A 61 2.97 -24.72 -5.04
CA CYS A 61 3.54 -25.39 -3.89
C CYS A 61 2.76 -26.67 -3.54
N GLN A 62 1.42 -26.62 -3.56
CA GLN A 62 0.55 -27.77 -3.37
C GLN A 62 0.80 -28.83 -4.45
N ARG A 63 0.87 -28.42 -5.72
CA ARG A 63 1.17 -29.32 -6.85
C ARG A 63 2.53 -30.02 -6.70
N THR A 64 3.50 -29.36 -6.07
CA THR A 64 4.83 -29.95 -5.79
C THR A 64 4.90 -30.71 -4.46
N GLY A 65 3.78 -30.96 -3.80
CA GLY A 65 3.71 -31.81 -2.61
C GLY A 65 3.85 -31.09 -1.27
N MET A 66 3.72 -29.76 -1.23
CA MET A 66 3.71 -29.04 0.06
C MET A 66 2.47 -29.43 0.88
N PRO A 67 2.62 -29.80 2.17
CA PRO A 67 1.49 -30.11 3.04
C PRO A 67 0.53 -28.93 3.21
N LEU A 68 -0.77 -29.22 3.25
CA LEU A 68 -1.82 -28.19 3.38
C LEU A 68 -1.68 -27.37 4.67
N GLY A 69 -1.37 -27.99 5.81
CA GLY A 69 -1.18 -27.25 7.06
C GLY A 69 -0.02 -26.25 7.02
N THR A 70 1.04 -26.55 6.25
CA THR A 70 2.14 -25.61 6.00
C THR A 70 1.69 -24.47 5.10
N LEU A 71 0.92 -24.77 4.05
CA LEU A 71 0.33 -23.76 3.16
C LEU A 71 -0.62 -22.84 3.90
N ASP A 72 -1.50 -23.37 4.75
CA ASP A 72 -2.44 -22.58 5.55
C ASP A 72 -1.72 -21.60 6.49
N SER A 73 -0.59 -22.05 7.06
CA SER A 73 0.28 -21.21 7.89
C SER A 73 0.90 -20.06 7.08
N TYR A 74 1.45 -20.35 5.89
CA TYR A 74 2.05 -19.33 5.02
C TYR A 74 1.03 -18.38 4.40
N LEU A 75 -0.15 -18.88 4.05
CA LEU A 75 -1.27 -18.06 3.57
C LEU A 75 -1.93 -17.27 4.70
N GLN A 76 -1.57 -17.53 5.96
CA GLN A 76 -2.11 -16.87 7.14
C GLN A 76 -3.65 -16.86 7.14
N THR A 77 -4.28 -17.96 6.71
CA THR A 77 -5.74 -18.03 6.47
C THR A 77 -6.59 -17.69 7.68
N ARG A 78 -6.05 -17.88 8.89
CA ARG A 78 -6.70 -17.49 10.17
C ARG A 78 -6.85 -15.97 10.33
N GLN A 79 -6.01 -15.18 9.65
CA GLN A 79 -6.06 -13.72 9.66
C GLN A 79 -6.91 -13.17 8.52
N GLN A 80 -7.33 -14.01 7.56
CA GLN A 80 -8.14 -13.59 6.43
C GLN A 80 -9.47 -13.00 6.89
N ARG A 81 -9.85 -11.86 6.31
CA ARG A 81 -11.14 -11.21 6.56
C ARG A 81 -11.82 -10.94 5.23
N THR A 82 -13.11 -11.30 5.15
CA THR A 82 -13.91 -11.00 3.95
C THR A 82 -14.28 -9.52 3.93
N ARG A 83 -13.92 -8.83 2.86
CA ARG A 83 -14.30 -7.42 2.64
C ARG A 83 -15.80 -7.25 2.42
N ALA A 84 -16.49 -8.29 1.92
CA ALA A 84 -17.94 -8.26 1.72
C ALA A 84 -18.74 -8.15 3.03
N ALA A 85 -18.15 -8.50 4.17
CA ALA A 85 -18.77 -8.29 5.48
C ALA A 85 -18.68 -6.83 5.99
N GLY A 86 -17.93 -5.97 5.29
CA GLY A 86 -17.70 -4.58 5.68
C GLY A 86 -16.74 -4.42 6.88
N PRO A 87 -16.50 -3.16 7.31
CA PRO A 87 -15.64 -2.86 8.46
C PRO A 87 -16.18 -3.47 9.75
N ARG A 88 -15.28 -4.01 10.55
CA ARG A 88 -15.56 -4.58 11.87
C ARG A 88 -15.46 -3.51 12.96
N GLU A 89 -15.87 -3.90 14.15
CA GLU A 89 -15.72 -3.05 15.32
C GLU A 89 -14.26 -2.73 15.61
N SER A 90 -13.35 -3.70 15.46
CA SER A 90 -11.90 -3.46 15.58
C SER A 90 -11.41 -2.32 14.69
N ASP A 91 -11.91 -2.25 13.46
CA ASP A 91 -11.49 -1.26 12.46
C ASP A 91 -12.04 0.12 12.84
N ARG A 92 -13.26 0.19 13.39
CA ARG A 92 -13.87 1.42 13.92
C ARG A 92 -13.13 1.92 15.16
N GLN A 93 -12.72 1.01 16.04
CA GLN A 93 -11.99 1.37 17.25
C GLN A 93 -10.58 1.87 16.93
N GLU A 94 -9.90 1.24 15.97
CA GLU A 94 -8.64 1.74 15.47
C GLU A 94 -8.79 3.13 14.83
N LEU A 95 -9.80 3.34 13.98
CA LEU A 95 -10.11 4.65 13.42
C LEU A 95 -10.37 5.69 14.51
N ALA A 96 -11.17 5.35 15.54
CA ALA A 96 -11.46 6.22 16.68
C ALA A 96 -10.16 6.65 17.39
N GLY A 97 -9.22 5.71 17.58
CA GLY A 97 -7.90 6.00 18.13
C GLY A 97 -7.06 6.95 17.25
N MET A 98 -7.15 6.82 15.94
CA MET A 98 -6.47 7.72 14.99
C MET A 98 -7.04 9.13 15.00
N LEU A 99 -8.37 9.26 15.10
CA LEU A 99 -9.08 10.55 15.04
C LEU A 99 -9.18 11.26 16.40
N GLY A 100 -8.78 10.61 17.49
CA GLY A 100 -8.88 11.17 18.84
C GLY A 100 -10.29 11.13 19.42
N ASP A 101 -11.14 10.23 18.91
CA ASP A 101 -12.49 10.00 19.43
C ASP A 101 -12.45 9.40 20.85
N PRO A 102 -13.59 9.39 21.58
CA PRO A 102 -13.65 8.80 22.92
C PRO A 102 -13.21 7.33 22.95
N ALA A 103 -12.35 6.98 23.90
CA ALA A 103 -11.87 5.61 24.09
C ALA A 103 -13.00 4.66 24.55
N PRO A 104 -12.92 3.38 24.19
CA PRO A 104 -13.82 2.34 24.72
C PRO A 104 -13.79 2.24 26.26
N GLY A 105 -14.88 1.76 26.82
CA GLY A 105 -14.99 1.49 28.25
C GLY A 105 -13.93 0.50 28.74
N ALA A 106 -13.60 0.57 30.03
CA ALA A 106 -12.53 -0.24 30.61
C ALA A 106 -12.75 -1.76 30.54
N GLU A 107 -14.01 -2.20 30.39
CA GLU A 107 -14.36 -3.62 30.24
C GLU A 107 -14.12 -4.14 28.83
N ASP A 108 -14.06 -3.27 27.81
CA ASP A 108 -13.80 -3.65 26.43
C ASP A 108 -12.29 -3.73 26.15
N ARG A 109 -11.70 -4.87 26.51
CA ARG A 109 -10.25 -5.10 26.33
C ARG A 109 -9.85 -5.13 24.85
N GLU A 110 -10.67 -5.67 23.97
CA GLU A 110 -10.36 -5.80 22.54
C GLU A 110 -10.47 -4.43 21.85
N GLY A 111 -11.55 -3.68 22.11
CA GLY A 111 -11.72 -2.33 21.59
C GLY A 111 -10.60 -1.38 22.02
N ARG A 112 -10.15 -1.46 23.28
CA ARG A 112 -9.00 -0.65 23.75
C ARG A 112 -7.69 -0.98 23.05
N LEU A 113 -7.47 -2.24 22.66
CA LEU A 113 -6.28 -2.61 21.89
C LEU A 113 -6.32 -1.98 20.49
N GLY A 114 -7.46 -2.09 19.79
CA GLY A 114 -7.66 -1.42 18.51
C GLY A 114 -7.47 0.09 18.61
N TYR A 115 -8.10 0.73 19.60
CA TYR A 115 -7.95 2.16 19.87
C TYR A 115 -6.49 2.57 20.13
N ALA A 116 -5.75 1.80 20.94
CA ALA A 116 -4.35 2.07 21.22
C ALA A 116 -3.47 1.95 19.96
N TRP A 117 -3.73 0.98 19.09
CA TRP A 117 -3.07 0.87 17.78
C TRP A 117 -3.37 2.10 16.91
N GLY A 118 -4.61 2.56 16.88
CA GLY A 118 -4.99 3.79 16.19
C GLY A 118 -4.20 5.00 16.65
N GLN A 119 -4.07 5.19 17.97
CA GLN A 119 -3.24 6.26 18.55
C GLN A 119 -1.75 6.11 18.23
N GLN A 120 -1.26 4.87 18.13
CA GLN A 120 0.12 4.60 17.75
C GLN A 120 0.34 4.94 16.26
N HIS A 121 -0.57 4.56 15.37
CA HIS A 121 -0.54 4.91 13.96
C HIS A 121 -0.57 6.43 13.77
N ALA A 122 -1.47 7.14 14.44
CA ALA A 122 -1.52 8.62 14.38
C ALA A 122 -0.22 9.27 14.86
N ARG A 123 0.37 8.78 15.97
CA ARG A 123 1.67 9.28 16.46
C ARG A 123 2.82 9.01 15.49
N GLY A 124 2.83 7.83 14.85
CA GLY A 124 3.83 7.46 13.85
C GLY A 124 3.69 8.28 12.56
N ALA A 125 2.45 8.50 12.10
CA ALA A 125 2.16 9.28 10.89
C ALA A 125 2.56 10.76 11.01
N LEU A 126 2.67 11.31 12.22
CA LEU A 126 3.19 12.66 12.47
C LEU A 126 4.72 12.76 12.34
N LYS A 127 5.41 11.63 12.14
CA LYS A 127 6.87 11.56 11.97
C LYS A 127 7.27 10.70 10.77
N PRO A 128 6.79 11.02 9.56
CA PRO A 128 7.15 10.25 8.36
C PRO A 128 8.65 10.28 8.07
N GLU A 129 9.36 11.29 8.62
CA GLU A 129 10.78 11.55 8.41
C GLU A 129 11.74 10.57 9.13
N ASP A 130 11.21 9.72 10.02
CA ASP A 130 12.03 8.88 10.90
C ASP A 130 12.43 7.52 10.27
N ASP A 131 11.84 7.13 9.13
CA ASP A 131 12.21 5.93 8.36
C ASP A 131 12.71 6.30 6.94
N PRO A 132 14.04 6.37 6.73
CA PRO A 132 14.63 6.69 5.43
C PRO A 132 14.23 5.73 4.31
N GLN A 133 13.96 4.45 4.60
CA GLN A 133 13.60 3.48 3.58
C GLN A 133 12.16 3.69 3.11
N GLN A 134 11.25 3.99 4.03
CA GLN A 134 9.86 4.33 3.69
C GLN A 134 9.81 5.62 2.86
N LEU A 135 10.51 6.67 3.31
CA LEU A 135 10.59 7.95 2.59
C LEU A 135 11.11 7.78 1.17
N PHE A 136 12.20 7.03 1.00
CA PHE A 136 12.76 6.78 -0.33
C PHE A 136 11.80 5.98 -1.21
N THR A 137 11.09 5.01 -0.63
CA THR A 137 10.10 4.22 -1.36
C THR A 137 8.95 5.09 -1.86
N GLU A 138 8.36 5.91 -0.98
CA GLU A 138 7.29 6.84 -1.35
C GLU A 138 7.76 7.86 -2.40
N ALA A 139 8.96 8.42 -2.25
CA ALA A 139 9.55 9.30 -3.24
C ALA A 139 9.71 8.60 -4.60
N CYS A 140 10.14 7.33 -4.62
CA CYS A 140 10.23 6.54 -5.84
C CYS A 140 8.86 6.37 -6.53
N LEU A 141 7.83 6.09 -5.72
CA LEU A 141 6.46 5.89 -6.20
C LEU A 141 5.86 7.18 -6.78
N HIS A 142 6.03 8.32 -6.10
CA HIS A 142 5.57 9.62 -6.60
C HIS A 142 6.35 10.08 -7.82
N GLY A 143 7.69 9.95 -7.81
CA GLY A 143 8.55 10.36 -8.92
C GLY A 143 8.27 9.56 -10.19
N LEU A 144 8.14 8.23 -10.08
CA LEU A 144 7.79 7.37 -11.21
C LEU A 144 6.42 7.75 -11.79
N ARG A 145 5.41 7.96 -10.94
CA ARG A 145 4.08 8.39 -11.39
C ARG A 145 4.13 9.74 -12.11
N ALA A 146 4.77 10.73 -11.52
CA ALA A 146 4.86 12.07 -12.09
C ALA A 146 5.57 12.07 -13.44
N LYS A 147 6.64 11.27 -13.58
CA LYS A 147 7.33 11.07 -14.86
C LYS A 147 6.43 10.42 -15.91
N LEU A 148 5.67 9.37 -15.55
CA LEU A 148 4.77 8.68 -16.48
C LEU A 148 3.57 9.54 -16.93
N CYS A 149 3.19 10.53 -16.12
CA CYS A 149 2.10 11.45 -16.42
C CYS A 149 2.57 12.78 -17.03
N ASP A 150 3.87 12.95 -17.28
CA ASP A 150 4.48 14.22 -17.71
C ASP A 150 4.08 15.42 -16.82
N ASP A 151 3.92 15.18 -15.50
CA ASP A 151 3.38 16.14 -14.53
C ASP A 151 4.29 16.26 -13.29
N VAL A 152 5.59 16.44 -13.52
CA VAL A 152 6.61 16.56 -12.47
C VAL A 152 6.38 17.81 -11.60
N ASP A 153 5.94 18.90 -12.21
CA ASP A 153 5.76 20.17 -11.49
C ASP A 153 4.56 20.16 -10.52
N ALA A 154 3.59 19.26 -10.70
CA ALA A 154 2.51 19.11 -9.75
C ALA A 154 2.95 18.55 -8.38
N LEU A 155 4.13 17.92 -8.29
CA LEU A 155 4.64 17.34 -7.04
C LEU A 155 4.69 18.38 -5.91
N ASP A 156 5.10 19.61 -6.21
CA ASP A 156 5.21 20.70 -5.22
C ASP A 156 3.84 21.22 -4.74
N GLY A 157 2.77 20.91 -5.47
CA GLY A 157 1.42 21.36 -5.17
C GLY A 157 0.70 20.54 -4.10
N TYR A 158 1.09 19.27 -3.90
CA TYR A 158 0.41 18.37 -2.97
C TYR A 158 1.34 17.62 -2.01
N LEU A 159 2.64 17.50 -2.28
CA LEU A 159 3.58 16.84 -1.38
C LEU A 159 4.27 17.84 -0.43
N PRO A 160 4.71 17.38 0.76
CA PRO A 160 5.65 18.14 1.59
C PRO A 160 6.95 18.45 0.82
N PRO A 161 7.60 19.62 1.04
CA PRO A 161 8.75 20.06 0.25
C PRO A 161 9.91 19.06 0.16
N ALA A 162 10.24 18.39 1.27
CA ALA A 162 11.31 17.40 1.29
C ALA A 162 10.98 16.17 0.42
N MET A 163 9.72 15.69 0.47
CA MET A 163 9.24 14.58 -0.35
C MET A 163 9.18 14.96 -1.83
N ALA A 164 8.65 16.14 -2.15
CA ALA A 164 8.59 16.66 -3.52
C ALA A 164 9.98 16.72 -4.16
N ALA A 165 10.98 17.23 -3.42
CA ALA A 165 12.36 17.31 -3.88
C ALA A 165 12.98 15.92 -4.14
N MET A 166 12.69 14.91 -3.30
CA MET A 166 13.16 13.54 -3.52
C MET A 166 12.46 12.89 -4.72
N ALA A 167 11.14 13.04 -4.84
CA ALA A 167 10.36 12.50 -5.94
C ALA A 167 10.78 13.11 -7.28
N ARG A 168 11.09 14.42 -7.34
CA ARG A 168 11.63 15.10 -8.53
C ARG A 168 12.97 14.50 -8.95
N LYS A 169 13.89 14.30 -8.00
CA LYS A 169 15.18 13.61 -8.29
C LYS A 169 14.98 12.23 -8.90
N VAL A 170 13.99 11.48 -8.44
CA VAL A 170 13.64 10.19 -9.05
C VAL A 170 13.12 10.39 -10.48
N ALA A 171 12.19 11.30 -10.69
CA ALA A 171 11.63 11.58 -12.02
C ALA A 171 12.70 12.04 -13.03
N ASP A 172 13.65 12.87 -12.60
CA ASP A 172 14.77 13.35 -13.41
C ASP A 172 15.73 12.20 -13.78
N ALA A 173 16.00 11.28 -12.84
CA ALA A 173 16.84 10.12 -13.09
C ALA A 173 16.23 9.09 -14.08
N LEU A 174 14.92 9.16 -14.31
CA LEU A 174 14.18 8.28 -15.22
C LEU A 174 14.16 8.79 -16.68
N GLU A 175 14.99 9.77 -17.04
CA GLU A 175 15.19 10.13 -18.45
C GLU A 175 15.61 8.91 -19.29
N VAL A 176 14.92 8.72 -20.41
CA VAL A 176 15.27 7.66 -21.36
C VAL A 176 16.68 7.92 -21.87
N PRO A 177 17.62 6.96 -21.78
CA PRO A 177 18.94 7.11 -22.37
C PRO A 177 18.78 7.47 -23.85
N GLN A 178 19.33 8.60 -24.28
CA GLN A 178 19.41 8.89 -25.71
C GLN A 178 20.18 7.75 -26.39
N PRO A 179 19.70 7.22 -27.53
CA PRO A 179 20.48 6.26 -28.30
C PRO A 179 21.82 6.91 -28.63
N ALA A 180 22.92 6.16 -28.43
CA ALA A 180 24.25 6.65 -28.74
C ALA A 180 24.29 7.14 -30.21
N PRO A 181 24.90 8.30 -30.50
CA PRO A 181 25.05 8.76 -31.87
C PRO A 181 25.83 7.70 -32.67
N ALA A 182 25.32 7.40 -33.86
CA ALA A 182 25.89 6.44 -34.81
C ALA A 182 27.28 6.87 -35.31
#